data_AF-A0A2N0Q088-F1
#
_entry.id   AF-A0A2N0Q088-F1
#
_cell.length_a   1.000
_cell.length_b   1.000
_cell.length_c   1.000
_cell.angle_alpha   90.00
_cell.angle_beta   90.00
_cell.angle_gamma   90.00
#
_symmetry.space_group_name_H-M   'P 1'
#
loop_
_entity.id
_entity.type
_entity.pdbx_description
1 polymer ?
#
loop_
_entity_poly.entity_id
_entity_poly.type
_entity_poly.pdbx_seq_one_letter_code
_entity_poly.pdbx_strand_id
1 'polypeptide(L)'
;MKINGTILHLFILSLLSFFVFNTSAACGPTSCKCDGGQPQGEYCGAQFSDPNCINNHVYECNPKGGACDFGVRDSCNNCGCLKCPC
;
A
#
# COMPACT_ATOMS: atom_id res chain seq x y z
N MET A 1 -40.58 -9.96 19.93
CA MET A 1 -39.39 -10.85 19.89
C MET A 1 -38.21 -10.08 20.47
N LYS A 2 -37.68 -10.46 21.65
CA LYS A 2 -36.53 -9.78 22.27
C LYS A 2 -35.25 -10.37 21.68
N ILE A 3 -34.51 -9.57 20.92
CA ILE A 3 -33.20 -9.97 20.40
C ILE A 3 -32.23 -9.96 21.58
N ASN A 4 -31.56 -11.09 21.81
CA ASN A 4 -30.59 -11.25 22.89
C ASN A 4 -29.34 -10.42 22.57
N GLY A 5 -28.80 -9.67 23.54
CA GLY A 5 -27.66 -8.76 23.32
C GLY A 5 -26.43 -9.45 22.73
N THR A 6 -26.22 -10.73 23.04
CA THR A 6 -25.13 -11.53 22.47
C THR A 6 -25.30 -11.78 20.96
N ILE A 7 -26.54 -11.95 20.50
CA ILE A 7 -26.85 -12.17 19.07
C ILE A 7 -26.62 -10.87 18.28
N LEU A 8 -26.99 -9.73 18.86
CA LEU A 8 -26.72 -8.41 18.28
C LEU A 8 -25.21 -8.16 18.14
N HIS A 9 -24.44 -8.52 19.17
CA HIS A 9 -22.98 -8.36 19.16
C HIS A 9 -22.28 -9.21 18.09
N LEU A 10 -22.70 -10.46 17.90
CA LEU A 10 -22.16 -11.36 16.88
C LEU A 10 -22.49 -10.88 15.46
N PHE A 11 -23.69 -10.32 15.25
CA PHE A 11 -24.06 -9.70 13.98
C PHE A 11 -23.19 -8.48 13.65
N ILE A 12 -22.90 -7.63 14.63
CA ILE A 12 -22.03 -6.46 14.44
C ILE A 12 -20.59 -6.87 14.12
N LEU A 13 -20.03 -7.87 14.82
CA LEU A 13 -18.68 -8.39 14.52
C LEU A 13 -18.59 -8.97 13.10
N SER A 14 -19.61 -9.74 12.69
CA SER A 14 -19.69 -10.31 11.34
C SER A 14 -19.73 -9.21 10.27
N LEU A 15 -20.56 -8.18 10.45
CA LEU A 15 -20.64 -7.05 9.53
C LEU A 15 -19.31 -6.29 9.44
N LEU A 16 -18.65 -6.03 10.56
CA LEU A 16 -17.33 -5.36 10.58
C LEU A 16 -16.28 -6.15 9.81
N SER A 17 -16.28 -7.49 9.86
CA SER A 17 -15.37 -8.29 9.03
C SER A 17 -15.60 -8.12 7.53
N PHE A 18 -16.84 -7.93 7.05
CA PHE A 18 -17.10 -7.74 5.61
C PHE A 18 -16.59 -6.39 5.07
N PHE A 19 -16.55 -5.33 5.88
CA PHE A 19 -16.16 -3.99 5.43
C PHE A 19 -14.65 -3.77 5.31
N VAL A 20 -13.81 -4.64 5.87
CA VAL A 20 -12.34 -4.44 5.92
C VAL A 20 -11.62 -4.86 4.62
N PHE A 21 -12.30 -5.49 3.66
CA PHE A 21 -11.63 -6.18 2.55
C PHE A 21 -11.45 -5.43 1.22
N ASN A 22 -11.88 -4.17 1.05
CA ASN A 22 -11.93 -3.56 -0.30
C ASN A 22 -11.43 -2.12 -0.40
N THR A 23 -10.21 -1.84 0.05
CA THR A 23 -9.47 -0.64 -0.38
C THR A 23 -8.08 -1.02 -0.87
N SER A 24 -7.98 -1.89 -1.88
CA SER A 24 -6.77 -1.97 -2.67
C SER A 24 -6.80 -0.83 -3.68
N ALA A 25 -5.89 0.13 -3.57
CA ALA A 25 -5.62 1.01 -4.69
C ALA A 25 -5.19 0.12 -5.87
N ALA A 26 -5.85 0.25 -7.02
CA ALA A 26 -5.39 -0.41 -8.22
C ALA A 26 -4.06 0.25 -8.63
N CYS A 27 -2.95 -0.48 -8.57
CA CYS A 27 -1.67 0.04 -9.04
C CYS A 27 -1.51 -0.13 -10.54
N GLY A 28 -0.74 0.78 -11.13
CA GLY A 28 -0.38 0.75 -12.53
C GLY A 28 0.67 -0.33 -12.83
N PRO A 29 0.64 -0.92 -14.04
CA PRO A 29 1.77 -1.70 -14.53
C PRO A 29 3.02 -0.81 -14.60
N THR A 30 4.17 -1.35 -14.20
CA THR A 30 5.45 -0.61 -14.21
C THR A 30 6.61 -1.52 -14.60
N SER A 31 7.64 -0.93 -15.23
CA SER A 31 8.93 -1.57 -15.46
C SER A 31 9.88 -1.44 -14.28
N CYS A 32 9.59 -0.56 -13.31
CA CYS A 32 10.33 -0.41 -12.06
C CYS A 32 10.44 -1.76 -11.35
N LYS A 33 11.65 -2.13 -10.96
CA LYS A 33 11.96 -3.28 -10.13
C LYS A 33 12.40 -2.78 -8.77
N CYS A 34 11.85 -3.40 -7.73
CA CYS A 34 12.41 -3.24 -6.42
C CYS A 34 13.74 -3.99 -6.38
N ASP A 35 14.74 -3.38 -5.76
CA ASP A 35 16.04 -4.03 -5.57
C ASP A 35 15.80 -5.38 -4.88
N GLY A 36 16.30 -6.45 -5.49
CA GLY A 36 16.07 -7.82 -5.04
C GLY A 36 16.64 -8.01 -3.63
N GLY A 37 15.79 -7.92 -2.60
CA GLY A 37 16.19 -7.91 -1.20
C GLY A 37 15.43 -6.87 -0.35
N GLN A 38 14.75 -5.91 -0.98
CA GLN A 38 13.88 -4.98 -0.26
C GLN A 38 12.70 -5.72 0.38
N PRO A 39 12.37 -5.45 1.65
CA PRO A 39 11.17 -6.01 2.27
C PRO A 39 9.91 -5.66 1.48
N GLN A 40 8.86 -6.46 1.65
CA GLN A 40 7.55 -6.10 1.14
C GLN A 40 7.05 -4.81 1.80
N GLY A 41 6.48 -3.91 1.01
CA GLY A 41 5.87 -2.67 1.48
C GLY A 41 5.98 -1.53 0.47
N GLU A 42 5.50 -0.36 0.90
CA GLU A 42 5.53 0.87 0.11
C GLU A 42 6.87 1.60 0.24
N TYR A 43 7.34 2.18 -0.87
CA TYR A 43 8.56 2.98 -0.92
C TYR A 43 8.42 4.09 -1.96
N CYS A 44 9.16 5.18 -1.78
CA CYS A 44 9.27 6.21 -2.81
C CYS A 44 10.24 5.77 -3.92
N GLY A 45 9.95 6.15 -5.16
CA GLY A 45 10.77 5.84 -6.33
C GLY A 45 12.24 6.25 -6.18
N ALA A 46 12.49 7.38 -5.50
CA ALA A 46 13.83 7.90 -5.24
C ALA A 46 14.70 6.99 -4.33
N GLN A 47 14.10 5.98 -3.70
CA GLN A 47 14.81 5.02 -2.85
C GLN A 47 15.40 3.83 -3.64
N PHE A 48 15.09 3.73 -4.94
CA PHE A 48 15.57 2.65 -5.80
C PHE A 48 16.70 3.10 -6.71
N SER A 49 17.58 2.15 -7.06
CA SER A 49 18.65 2.38 -8.05
C SER A 49 18.21 2.15 -9.50
N ASP A 50 17.03 1.56 -9.71
CA ASP A 50 16.50 1.26 -11.04
C ASP A 50 16.04 2.54 -11.76
N PRO A 51 16.61 2.89 -12.93
CA PRO A 51 16.24 4.09 -13.69
C PRO A 51 14.79 4.05 -14.22
N ASN A 52 14.12 2.91 -14.17
CA ASN A 52 12.70 2.80 -14.52
C ASN A 52 11.75 3.32 -13.43
N CYS A 53 12.25 3.55 -12.21
CA CYS A 53 11.43 4.06 -11.10
C CYS A 53 11.38 5.60 -11.15
N ILE A 54 10.16 6.16 -11.08
CA ILE A 54 9.95 7.60 -11.11
C ILE A 54 10.09 8.14 -9.68
N ASN A 55 11.04 9.06 -9.46
CA ASN A 55 11.45 9.48 -8.12
C ASN A 55 10.31 9.91 -7.18
N ASN A 56 9.31 10.61 -7.70
CA ASN A 56 8.19 11.14 -6.92
C ASN A 56 6.98 10.19 -6.83
N HIS A 57 7.08 8.97 -7.37
CA HIS A 57 6.04 7.96 -7.26
C HIS A 57 6.20 7.10 -6.01
N VAL A 58 5.12 6.43 -5.61
CA VAL A 58 5.11 5.35 -4.61
C VAL A 58 5.00 4.00 -5.29
N TYR A 59 5.80 3.06 -4.84
CA TYR A 59 5.80 1.69 -5.31
C TYR A 59 5.54 0.73 -4.14
N GLU A 60 4.64 -0.24 -4.31
CA GLU A 60 4.55 -1.43 -3.46
C GLU A 60 5.49 -2.51 -3.99
N CYS A 61 6.47 -2.90 -3.19
CA CYS A 61 7.38 -3.99 -3.48
C CYS A 61 6.80 -5.32 -3.04
N ASN A 62 6.94 -6.35 -3.88
CA ASN A 62 6.70 -7.72 -3.46
C ASN A 62 8.02 -8.48 -3.18
N PRO A 63 7.99 -9.58 -2.42
CA PRO A 63 9.19 -10.36 -2.08
C PRO A 63 9.96 -10.96 -3.27
N LYS A 64 9.38 -10.92 -4.49
CA LYS A 64 10.03 -11.39 -5.72
C LYS A 64 10.73 -10.27 -6.49
N GLY A 65 10.78 -9.04 -5.93
CA GLY A 65 11.41 -7.87 -6.56
C GLY A 65 10.52 -7.16 -7.59
N GLY A 66 9.25 -7.56 -7.72
CA GLY A 66 8.30 -6.82 -8.54
C GLY A 66 7.78 -5.57 -7.81
N ALA A 67 7.54 -4.51 -8.56
CA ALA A 67 6.93 -3.28 -8.06
C ALA A 67 5.53 -3.07 -8.65
N CYS A 68 4.74 -2.27 -7.96
CA CYS A 68 3.35 -1.93 -8.25
C CYS A 68 3.22 -0.41 -8.03
N ASP A 69 3.00 0.35 -9.10
CA ASP A 69 3.09 1.83 -9.08
C ASP A 69 1.76 2.46 -8.64
N PHE A 70 1.75 3.15 -7.50
CA PHE A 70 0.60 3.88 -6.97
C PHE A 70 0.54 5.34 -7.44
N GLY A 71 1.52 5.80 -8.21
CA GLY A 71 1.59 7.15 -8.76
C GLY A 71 2.26 8.15 -7.82
N VAL A 72 2.15 9.43 -8.19
CA VAL A 72 2.81 10.56 -7.50
C VAL A 72 2.33 10.70 -6.06
N ARG A 73 3.26 10.97 -5.15
CA ARG A 73 2.98 11.37 -3.77
C ARG A 73 3.83 12.58 -3.38
N ASP A 74 3.18 13.60 -2.83
CA ASP A 74 3.85 14.86 -2.47
C ASP A 74 5.01 14.66 -1.50
N SER A 75 4.91 13.72 -0.55
CA SER A 75 6.01 13.44 0.38
C SER A 75 7.21 12.80 -0.31
N CYS A 76 7.01 11.95 -1.32
CA CYS A 76 8.09 11.43 -2.14
C CYS A 76 8.75 12.54 -2.97
N ASN A 77 7.97 13.50 -3.47
CA ASN A 77 8.48 14.67 -4.17
C ASN A 77 9.26 15.63 -3.25
N ASN A 78 8.75 15.87 -2.05
CA ASN A 78 9.25 16.93 -1.16
C ASN A 78 10.40 16.48 -0.26
N CYS A 79 10.38 15.24 0.22
CA CYS A 79 11.39 14.72 1.15
C CYS A 79 11.92 13.33 0.79
N GLY A 80 11.45 12.70 -0.30
CA GLY A 80 11.93 11.37 -0.72
C GLY A 80 11.45 10.21 0.16
N CYS A 81 10.48 10.45 1.06
CA CYS A 81 9.95 9.48 2.01
C CYS A 81 8.43 9.43 1.95
N LEU A 82 7.81 8.33 2.39
CA LEU A 82 6.35 8.20 2.42
C LEU A 82 5.68 9.26 3.30
N LYS A 83 6.39 9.83 4.26
CA LYS A 83 5.93 10.92 5.11
C LYS A 83 7.09 11.89 5.37
N CYS A 84 6.76 13.17 5.46
CA CYS A 84 7.71 14.19 5.89
C CYS A 84 7.43 14.58 7.37
N PRO A 85 8.48 14.92 8.16
CA PRO A 85 9.88 14.61 7.88
C PRO A 85 10.10 13.08 7.84
N CYS A 86 11.16 12.67 7.16
CA CYS A 86 11.73 11.34 7.38
C CYS A 86 12.28 11.28 8.82
#